data_AF-A0A523YMZ8-F1
#
_entry.id   AF-A0A523YMZ8-F1
#
_cell.length_a   1.000
_cell.length_b   1.000
_cell.length_c   1.000
_cell.angle_alpha   90.00
_cell.angle_beta   90.00
_cell.angle_gamma   90.00
#
_symmetry.space_group_name_H-M   'P 1'
#
loop_
_entity.id
_entity.type
_entity.pdbx_description
1 polymer ?
#
loop_
_entity_poly.entity_id
_entity_poly.type
_entity_poly.pdbx_seq_one_letter_code
_entity_poly.pdbx_strand_id
1 'polypeptide(L)'
;MKIMKKRLKIVKRFEKREKSNYPGFKIRNIFARSHLWKWAWGAGLISSLSLVFLLPPTSEITFFNKLGMIILITFFVIIFFIYLWRFWVQFLIPKPLSLCAILIISMALMGRIIILLPQVSNYFIPIAFLSILGSLLFAPSLSIVVTLLLGILFSINAESLDLLPVLVMGGMVGTYSATFVHQRTDLTKGGLYVGISNVLIIIAVGLLASYSFVKLASFMAWGMGSGIFSSILALTVLPYLETYFGITTDIKLLELSNLNLPLLNRLSIEAPGTYHHTVMVVSLAEAGAEAVGANSLSARVGAYYHDVGKILRPHFFFENAGDGKNNYHSKIAPNLSSMIV
;
A
#
# COMPACT_ATOMS: atom_id res chain seq x y z
N MET A 1 -1.65 -0.64 46.16
CA MET A 1 -2.91 -1.33 45.76
C MET A 1 -4.00 -0.41 45.16
N LYS A 2 -4.33 0.76 45.76
CA LYS A 2 -5.35 1.70 45.21
C LYS A 2 -5.01 2.28 43.83
N ILE A 3 -3.74 2.61 43.59
CA ILE A 3 -3.26 3.20 42.31
C ILE A 3 -3.38 2.18 41.16
N MET A 4 -3.04 0.92 41.42
CA MET A 4 -3.14 -0.17 40.45
C MET A 4 -4.60 -0.46 40.05
N LYS A 5 -5.54 -0.44 41.01
CA LYS A 5 -6.98 -0.56 40.73
C LYS A 5 -7.52 0.61 39.90
N LYS A 6 -6.98 1.83 40.08
CA LYS A 6 -7.35 3.02 39.31
C LYS A 6 -6.84 2.93 37.86
N ARG A 7 -5.60 2.47 37.65
CA ARG A 7 -5.04 2.20 36.31
C ARG A 7 -5.81 1.09 35.57
N LEU A 8 -6.13 -0.03 36.23
CA LEU A 8 -6.95 -1.10 35.67
C LEU A 8 -8.37 -0.64 35.28
N LYS A 9 -8.98 0.27 36.06
CA LYS A 9 -10.28 0.87 35.70
C LYS A 9 -10.19 1.78 34.47
N ILE A 10 -9.08 2.48 34.28
CA ILE A 10 -8.85 3.35 33.12
C ILE A 10 -8.64 2.50 31.87
N VAL A 11 -7.76 1.48 31.93
CA VAL A 11 -7.53 0.53 30.82
C VAL A 11 -8.83 -0.18 30.41
N LYS A 12 -9.62 -0.70 31.37
CA LYS A 12 -10.92 -1.29 31.07
C LYS A 12 -11.94 -0.30 30.51
N ARG A 13 -11.84 1.00 30.82
CA ARG A 13 -12.68 2.05 30.22
C ARG A 13 -12.27 2.33 28.77
N PHE A 14 -10.97 2.31 28.48
CA PHE A 14 -10.46 2.43 27.11
C PHE A 14 -10.83 1.21 26.26
N GLU A 15 -10.62 -0.02 26.75
CA GLU A 15 -11.06 -1.25 26.05
C GLU A 15 -12.57 -1.28 25.80
N LYS A 16 -13.38 -0.80 26.76
CA LYS A 16 -14.84 -0.75 26.61
C LYS A 16 -15.29 0.34 25.63
N ARG A 17 -14.55 1.45 25.51
CA ARG A 17 -14.76 2.48 24.47
C ARG A 17 -14.32 1.98 23.10
N GLU A 18 -13.23 1.25 23.01
CA GLU A 18 -12.77 0.59 21.77
C GLU A 18 -13.79 -0.45 21.30
N LYS A 19 -14.23 -1.37 22.17
CA LYS A 19 -15.28 -2.36 21.85
C LYS A 19 -16.64 -1.73 21.54
N SER A 20 -16.94 -0.55 22.09
CA SER A 20 -18.15 0.23 21.79
C SER A 20 -18.10 0.90 20.41
N ASN A 21 -16.91 1.13 19.85
CA ASN A 21 -16.74 1.75 18.53
C ASN A 21 -16.75 0.75 17.38
N TYR A 22 -16.81 -0.55 17.66
CA TYR A 22 -17.14 -1.58 16.68
C TYR A 22 -18.60 -1.98 16.86
N PRO A 23 -19.56 -1.26 16.23
CA PRO A 23 -20.95 -1.68 16.29
C PRO A 23 -21.01 -3.12 15.77
N GLY A 24 -21.52 -4.03 16.60
CA GLY A 24 -21.69 -5.43 16.22
C GLY A 24 -22.33 -5.51 14.84
N PHE A 25 -21.70 -6.30 13.95
CA PHE A 25 -22.04 -6.43 12.54
C PHE A 25 -23.52 -6.79 12.37
N LYS A 26 -24.37 -5.79 12.09
CA LYS A 26 -25.76 -6.00 11.72
C LYS A 26 -25.85 -6.04 10.20
N ILE A 27 -26.08 -7.24 9.65
CA ILE A 27 -26.25 -7.52 8.21
C ILE A 27 -27.25 -6.55 7.55
N ARG A 28 -28.26 -6.11 8.32
CA ARG A 28 -29.32 -5.20 7.87
C ARG A 28 -28.82 -3.82 7.42
N ASN A 29 -27.64 -3.37 7.85
CA ASN A 29 -27.08 -2.07 7.45
C ASN A 29 -26.27 -2.13 6.15
N ILE A 30 -26.01 -3.31 5.56
CA ILE A 30 -25.17 -3.44 4.36
C ILE A 30 -25.87 -2.84 3.11
N PHE A 31 -27.20 -2.85 3.07
CA PHE A 31 -28.00 -2.31 1.96
C PHE A 31 -28.52 -0.88 2.19
N ALA A 32 -28.00 -0.15 3.18
CA ALA A 32 -28.38 1.24 3.37
C ALA A 32 -27.94 2.10 2.17
N ARG A 33 -28.71 3.15 1.83
CA ARG A 33 -28.39 4.08 0.72
C ARG A 33 -26.96 4.62 0.79
N SER A 34 -26.43 4.84 1.99
CA SER A 34 -25.05 5.29 2.25
C SER A 34 -23.96 4.30 1.81
N HIS A 35 -24.31 3.03 1.57
CA HIS A 35 -23.40 1.97 1.13
C HIS A 35 -23.59 1.56 -0.33
N LEU A 36 -24.57 2.11 -1.05
CA LEU A 36 -24.84 1.77 -2.46
C LEU A 36 -23.64 2.04 -3.37
N TRP A 37 -22.87 3.10 -3.12
CA TRP A 37 -21.67 3.39 -3.92
C TRP A 37 -20.57 2.33 -3.74
N LYS A 38 -20.50 1.66 -2.57
CA LYS A 38 -19.56 0.56 -2.33
C LYS A 38 -19.93 -0.68 -3.14
N TRP A 39 -21.23 -0.93 -3.28
CA TRP A 39 -21.76 -1.97 -4.17
C TRP A 39 -21.55 -1.64 -5.65
N ALA A 40 -21.73 -0.37 -6.03
CA ALA A 40 -21.42 0.10 -7.37
C ALA A 40 -19.94 -0.10 -7.71
N TRP A 41 -19.03 0.12 -6.75
CA TRP A 41 -17.61 -0.19 -6.92
C TRP A 41 -17.37 -1.69 -7.15
N GLY A 42 -17.99 -2.56 -6.35
CA GLY A 42 -17.87 -4.02 -6.54
C GLY A 42 -18.40 -4.49 -7.89
N ALA A 43 -19.58 -4.01 -8.31
CA ALA A 43 -20.14 -4.30 -9.62
C ALA A 43 -19.26 -3.77 -10.76
N GLY A 44 -18.70 -2.57 -10.61
CA GLY A 44 -17.72 -1.99 -11.52
C GLY A 44 -16.49 -2.89 -11.68
N LEU A 45 -15.89 -3.33 -10.57
CA LEU A 45 -14.72 -4.22 -10.58
C LEU A 45 -15.04 -5.56 -11.28
N ILE A 46 -16.20 -6.16 -11.00
CA ILE A 46 -16.66 -7.39 -11.68
C ILE A 46 -16.76 -7.16 -13.19
N SER A 47 -17.39 -6.06 -13.61
CA SER A 47 -17.57 -5.75 -15.03
C SER A 47 -16.22 -5.52 -15.74
N SER A 48 -15.31 -4.77 -15.11
CA SER A 48 -13.98 -4.51 -15.67
C SER A 48 -13.13 -5.78 -15.77
N LEU A 49 -13.09 -6.60 -14.70
CA LEU A 49 -12.36 -7.87 -14.74
C LEU A 49 -12.96 -8.83 -15.76
N SER A 50 -14.29 -8.91 -15.84
CA SER A 50 -14.95 -9.74 -16.85
C SER A 50 -14.59 -9.28 -18.26
N LEU A 51 -14.58 -7.97 -18.51
CA LEU A 51 -14.18 -7.42 -19.80
C LEU A 51 -12.74 -7.82 -20.15
N VAL A 52 -11.81 -7.68 -19.21
CA VAL A 52 -10.40 -8.00 -19.40
C VAL A 52 -10.18 -9.48 -19.68
N PHE A 53 -10.74 -10.37 -18.87
CA PHE A 53 -10.48 -11.81 -19.01
C PHE A 53 -11.21 -12.45 -20.19
N LEU A 54 -12.30 -11.85 -20.68
CA LEU A 54 -13.12 -12.40 -21.76
C LEU A 54 -12.78 -11.84 -23.16
N LEU A 55 -12.10 -10.69 -23.25
CA LEU A 55 -11.78 -10.04 -24.52
C LEU A 55 -10.26 -9.88 -24.74
N PRO A 56 -9.80 -9.88 -26.01
CA PRO A 56 -10.46 -10.47 -27.18
C PRO A 56 -10.74 -11.96 -26.99
N PRO A 57 -11.82 -12.50 -27.61
CA PRO A 57 -12.11 -13.92 -27.55
C PRO A 57 -11.01 -14.68 -28.29
N THR A 58 -10.32 -15.59 -27.60
CA THR A 58 -9.52 -16.61 -28.29
C THR A 58 -10.49 -17.57 -28.98
N SER A 59 -10.08 -18.12 -30.13
CA SER A 59 -10.97 -18.77 -31.12
C SER A 59 -11.66 -20.06 -30.66
N GLU A 60 -11.52 -20.47 -29.39
CA GLU A 60 -12.08 -21.72 -28.85
C GLU A 60 -12.84 -21.56 -27.51
N ILE A 61 -13.15 -20.34 -27.05
CA ILE A 61 -13.89 -20.18 -25.79
C ILE A 61 -15.40 -20.40 -25.99
N THR A 62 -15.92 -21.52 -25.48
CA THR A 62 -17.36 -21.82 -25.44
C THR A 62 -18.14 -20.82 -24.57
N PHE A 63 -19.45 -20.68 -24.81
CA PHE A 63 -20.33 -19.86 -23.96
C PHE A 63 -20.25 -20.26 -22.48
N PHE A 64 -20.18 -21.56 -22.20
CA PHE A 64 -20.07 -22.09 -20.83
C PHE A 64 -18.77 -21.67 -20.14
N ASN A 65 -17.65 -21.65 -20.86
CA ASN A 65 -16.37 -21.19 -20.30
C ASN A 65 -16.44 -19.70 -19.91
N LYS A 66 -17.07 -18.86 -20.74
CA LYS A 66 -17.28 -17.44 -20.42
C LYS A 66 -18.16 -17.26 -19.18
N LEU A 67 -19.26 -18.01 -19.10
CA LEU A 67 -20.16 -17.97 -17.94
C LEU A 67 -19.46 -18.42 -16.65
N GLY A 68 -18.68 -19.52 -16.73
CA GLY A 68 -17.88 -20.01 -15.60
C GLY A 68 -16.89 -18.97 -15.10
N MET A 69 -16.19 -18.26 -16.00
CA MET A 69 -15.27 -17.18 -15.63
C MET A 69 -15.99 -16.00 -14.97
N ILE A 70 -17.15 -15.59 -15.45
CA ILE A 70 -17.94 -14.50 -14.83
C ILE A 70 -18.37 -14.89 -13.41
N ILE A 71 -18.83 -16.12 -13.22
CA ILE A 71 -19.23 -16.63 -11.89
C ILE A 71 -18.02 -16.61 -10.95
N LEU A 72 -16.88 -17.09 -11.40
CA LEU A 72 -15.65 -17.13 -10.61
C LEU A 72 -15.17 -15.72 -10.22
N ILE A 73 -15.13 -14.79 -11.18
CA ILE A 73 -14.79 -13.38 -10.93
C ILE A 73 -15.75 -12.78 -9.91
N THR A 74 -17.07 -12.97 -10.10
CA THR A 74 -18.09 -12.47 -9.19
C THR A 74 -17.87 -12.98 -7.77
N PHE A 75 -17.62 -14.28 -7.62
CA PHE A 75 -17.34 -14.89 -6.32
C PHE A 75 -16.09 -14.30 -5.66
N PHE A 76 -15.01 -14.10 -6.43
CA PHE A 76 -13.77 -13.51 -5.94
C PHE A 76 -13.96 -12.07 -5.45
N VAL A 77 -14.68 -11.24 -6.21
CA VAL A 77 -14.96 -9.86 -5.80
C VAL A 77 -15.82 -9.82 -4.54
N ILE A 78 -16.82 -10.71 -4.42
CA ILE A 78 -17.66 -10.81 -3.22
C ILE A 78 -16.81 -11.18 -2.00
N ILE A 79 -15.97 -12.21 -2.08
CA ILE A 79 -15.08 -12.61 -0.98
C ILE A 79 -14.14 -11.47 -0.61
N PHE A 80 -13.51 -10.84 -1.60
CA PHE A 80 -12.60 -9.73 -1.37
C PHE A 80 -13.30 -8.55 -0.68
N PHE A 81 -14.52 -8.22 -1.11
CA PHE A 81 -15.32 -7.16 -0.51
C PHE A 81 -15.74 -7.48 0.93
N ILE A 82 -16.12 -8.73 1.21
CA ILE A 82 -16.40 -9.20 2.58
C ILE A 82 -15.15 -9.09 3.45
N TYR A 83 -13.98 -9.48 2.92
CA TYR A 83 -12.70 -9.39 3.60
C TYR A 83 -12.36 -7.94 3.97
N LEU A 84 -12.48 -7.01 3.00
CA LEU A 84 -12.32 -5.57 3.23
C LEU A 84 -13.28 -5.06 4.31
N TRP A 85 -14.55 -5.42 4.23
CA TRP A 85 -15.56 -4.99 5.20
C TRP A 85 -15.28 -5.54 6.60
N ARG A 86 -14.75 -6.75 6.71
CA ARG A 86 -14.52 -7.38 8.01
C ARG A 86 -13.24 -6.89 8.69
N PHE A 87 -12.15 -6.78 7.95
CA PHE A 87 -10.82 -6.57 8.52
C PHE A 87 -10.26 -5.18 8.25
N TRP A 88 -10.71 -4.49 7.19
CA TRP A 88 -10.08 -3.27 6.69
C TRP A 88 -11.10 -2.19 6.35
N VAL A 89 -12.04 -1.91 7.27
CA VAL A 89 -13.11 -0.90 7.10
C VAL A 89 -12.55 0.48 6.74
N GLN A 90 -11.35 0.82 7.22
CA GLN A 90 -10.64 2.07 6.89
C GLN A 90 -10.36 2.24 5.39
N PHE A 91 -10.27 1.17 4.62
CA PHE A 91 -10.07 1.21 3.17
C PHE A 91 -11.40 1.27 2.39
N LEU A 92 -12.56 1.15 3.06
CA LEU A 92 -13.88 1.31 2.44
C LEU A 92 -14.31 2.79 2.29
N ILE A 93 -13.37 3.63 1.86
CA ILE A 93 -13.52 5.06 1.56
C ILE A 93 -13.19 5.25 0.06
N PRO A 94 -13.76 6.24 -0.66
CA PRO A 94 -13.63 6.32 -2.12
C PRO A 94 -12.19 6.30 -2.65
N LYS A 95 -11.24 7.00 -1.98
CA LYS A 95 -9.84 7.10 -2.41
C LYS A 95 -9.06 5.75 -2.35
N PRO A 96 -8.97 5.05 -1.19
CA PRO A 96 -8.30 3.74 -1.16
C PRO A 96 -8.99 2.70 -2.05
N LEU A 97 -10.32 2.76 -2.15
CA LEU A 97 -11.09 1.80 -2.94
C LEU A 97 -10.84 1.97 -4.45
N SER A 98 -10.76 3.22 -4.94
CA SER A 98 -10.39 3.49 -6.34
C SER A 98 -8.94 3.10 -6.64
N LEU A 99 -8.00 3.38 -5.73
CA LEU A 99 -6.62 2.91 -5.85
C LEU A 99 -6.54 1.38 -5.96
N CYS A 100 -7.27 0.67 -5.11
CA CYS A 100 -7.31 -0.79 -5.12
C CYS A 100 -7.84 -1.32 -6.46
N ALA A 101 -8.92 -0.73 -6.98
CA ALA A 101 -9.44 -1.10 -8.31
C ALA A 101 -8.45 -0.82 -9.43
N ILE A 102 -7.76 0.34 -9.41
CA ILE A 102 -6.75 0.68 -10.41
C ILE A 102 -5.60 -0.34 -10.42
N LEU A 103 -5.11 -0.74 -9.25
CA LEU A 103 -4.04 -1.75 -9.14
C LEU A 103 -4.51 -3.12 -9.65
N ILE A 104 -5.71 -3.57 -9.25
CA ILE A 104 -6.26 -4.85 -9.69
C ILE A 104 -6.50 -4.88 -11.20
N ILE A 105 -7.14 -3.84 -11.75
CA ILE A 105 -7.49 -3.76 -13.17
C ILE A 105 -6.22 -3.60 -14.02
N SER A 106 -5.27 -2.78 -13.61
CA SER A 106 -3.99 -2.63 -14.34
C SER A 106 -3.20 -3.93 -14.37
N MET A 107 -3.13 -4.66 -13.25
CA MET A 107 -2.48 -5.97 -13.23
C MET A 107 -3.23 -6.99 -14.10
N ALA A 108 -4.56 -7.03 -14.01
CA ALA A 108 -5.39 -7.91 -14.85
C ALA A 108 -5.15 -7.63 -16.34
N LEU A 109 -5.11 -6.36 -16.74
CA LEU A 109 -4.81 -5.94 -18.11
C LEU A 109 -3.40 -6.40 -18.55
N MET A 110 -2.37 -6.11 -17.74
CA MET A 110 -0.99 -6.50 -18.05
C MET A 110 -0.85 -8.02 -18.20
N GLY A 111 -1.41 -8.80 -17.27
CA GLY A 111 -1.35 -10.25 -17.33
C GLY A 111 -2.12 -10.81 -18.54
N ARG A 112 -3.28 -10.24 -18.85
CA ARG A 112 -4.05 -10.64 -20.05
C ARG A 112 -3.29 -10.33 -21.34
N ILE A 113 -2.67 -9.17 -21.45
CA ILE A 113 -1.85 -8.82 -22.62
C ILE A 113 -0.73 -9.85 -22.81
N ILE A 114 -0.05 -10.26 -21.74
CA ILE A 114 1.01 -11.27 -21.81
C ILE A 114 0.46 -12.63 -22.28
N ILE A 115 -0.68 -13.06 -21.75
CA ILE A 115 -1.33 -14.32 -22.16
C ILE A 115 -1.70 -14.32 -23.66
N LEU A 116 -2.03 -13.15 -24.21
CA LEU A 116 -2.39 -13.00 -25.62
C LEU A 116 -1.19 -12.87 -26.56
N LEU A 117 0.03 -12.67 -26.04
CA LEU A 117 1.25 -12.52 -26.83
C LEU A 117 1.95 -13.88 -26.98
N PRO A 118 1.84 -14.57 -28.13
CA PRO A 118 2.38 -15.94 -28.28
C PRO A 118 3.91 -16.02 -28.18
N GLN A 119 4.61 -14.90 -28.37
CA GLN A 119 6.08 -14.83 -28.29
C GLN A 119 6.60 -14.70 -26.86
N VAL A 120 5.73 -14.37 -25.90
CA VAL A 120 6.08 -14.14 -24.50
C VAL A 120 5.53 -15.28 -23.66
N SER A 121 6.38 -15.87 -22.82
CA SER A 121 5.92 -16.93 -21.93
C SER A 121 4.97 -16.39 -20.85
N ASN A 122 3.93 -17.16 -20.52
CA ASN A 122 3.00 -16.83 -19.42
C ASN A 122 3.71 -16.70 -18.06
N TYR A 123 4.90 -17.28 -17.90
CA TYR A 123 5.75 -17.09 -16.72
C TYR A 123 6.30 -15.67 -16.57
N PHE A 124 6.16 -14.83 -17.61
CA PHE A 124 6.55 -13.42 -17.57
C PHE A 124 5.51 -12.50 -16.87
N ILE A 125 4.31 -13.02 -16.54
CA ILE A 125 3.25 -12.21 -15.90
C ILE A 125 3.79 -11.54 -14.62
N PRO A 126 3.83 -10.20 -14.53
CA PRO A 126 4.48 -9.48 -13.45
C PRO A 126 3.59 -9.34 -12.22
N ILE A 127 3.02 -10.45 -11.72
CA ILE A 127 2.06 -10.40 -10.60
C ILE A 127 2.67 -9.80 -9.32
N ALA A 128 4.00 -9.85 -9.21
CA ALA A 128 4.69 -9.25 -8.09
C ALA A 128 4.54 -7.71 -8.05
N PHE A 129 4.31 -7.05 -9.19
CA PHE A 129 4.00 -5.61 -9.26
C PHE A 129 2.81 -5.27 -8.34
N LEU A 130 1.71 -6.01 -8.49
CA LEU A 130 0.53 -5.85 -7.65
C LEU A 130 0.84 -6.20 -6.19
N SER A 131 1.56 -7.30 -5.97
CA SER A 131 1.83 -7.79 -4.62
C SER A 131 2.71 -6.82 -3.79
N ILE A 132 3.65 -6.14 -4.45
CA ILE A 132 4.57 -5.18 -3.86
C ILE A 132 3.80 -3.90 -3.55
N LEU A 133 3.13 -3.31 -4.55
CA LEU A 133 2.37 -2.07 -4.35
C LEU A 133 1.20 -2.25 -3.39
N GLY A 134 0.51 -3.39 -3.44
CA GLY A 134 -0.56 -3.73 -2.50
C GLY A 134 -0.07 -3.83 -1.05
N SER A 135 1.15 -4.31 -0.85
CA SER A 135 1.78 -4.38 0.48
C SER A 135 2.16 -2.99 0.98
N LEU A 136 2.80 -2.17 0.13
CA LEU A 136 3.26 -0.81 0.48
C LEU A 136 2.11 0.18 0.71
N LEU A 137 1.06 0.12 -0.10
CA LEU A 137 -0.02 1.11 -0.10
C LEU A 137 -1.22 0.74 0.78
N PHE A 138 -1.34 -0.55 1.16
CA PHE A 138 -2.43 -1.04 1.98
C PHE A 138 -1.90 -1.87 3.16
N ALA A 139 -1.92 -3.18 3.02
CA ALA A 139 -1.51 -4.12 4.06
C ALA A 139 -1.01 -5.42 3.41
N PRO A 140 0.03 -6.07 3.95
CA PRO A 140 0.57 -7.32 3.40
C PRO A 140 -0.51 -8.41 3.27
N SER A 141 -1.36 -8.56 4.29
CA SER A 141 -2.45 -9.54 4.29
C SER A 141 -3.46 -9.31 3.17
N LEU A 142 -3.78 -8.05 2.85
CA LEU A 142 -4.67 -7.70 1.75
C LEU A 142 -4.02 -8.01 0.40
N SER A 143 -2.73 -7.69 0.28
CA SER A 143 -1.96 -7.96 -0.94
C SER A 143 -1.94 -9.45 -1.29
N ILE A 144 -1.67 -10.32 -0.31
CA ILE A 144 -1.67 -11.79 -0.49
C ILE A 144 -3.03 -12.28 -1.02
N VAL A 145 -4.14 -11.81 -0.44
CA VAL A 145 -5.48 -12.22 -0.87
C VAL A 145 -5.71 -11.87 -2.33
N VAL A 146 -5.40 -10.63 -2.74
CA VAL A 146 -5.63 -10.19 -4.12
C VAL A 146 -4.69 -10.93 -5.10
N THR A 147 -3.42 -11.10 -4.74
CA THR A 147 -2.45 -11.85 -5.53
C THR A 147 -2.88 -13.29 -5.74
N LEU A 148 -3.40 -13.96 -4.70
CA LEU A 148 -3.91 -15.32 -4.82
C LEU A 148 -5.10 -15.39 -5.78
N LEU A 149 -6.08 -14.49 -5.62
CA LEU A 149 -7.28 -14.46 -6.47
C LEU A 149 -6.91 -14.22 -7.94
N LEU A 150 -6.05 -13.25 -8.24
CA LEU A 150 -5.59 -13.01 -9.62
C LEU A 150 -4.71 -14.14 -10.14
N GLY A 151 -3.87 -14.76 -9.31
CA GLY A 151 -3.06 -15.92 -9.68
C GLY A 151 -3.94 -17.07 -10.20
N ILE A 152 -5.03 -17.37 -9.48
CA ILE A 152 -6.01 -18.39 -9.92
C ILE A 152 -6.65 -18.00 -11.25
N LEU A 153 -7.09 -16.75 -11.42
CA LEU A 153 -7.69 -16.29 -12.68
C LEU A 153 -6.71 -16.39 -13.86
N PHE A 154 -5.44 -16.01 -13.67
CA PHE A 154 -4.43 -16.11 -14.72
C PHE A 154 -4.11 -17.56 -15.08
N SER A 155 -3.97 -18.46 -14.10
CA SER A 155 -3.69 -19.87 -14.37
C SER A 155 -4.82 -20.57 -15.13
N ILE A 156 -6.08 -20.26 -14.81
CA ILE A 156 -7.24 -20.78 -15.56
C ILE A 156 -7.26 -20.17 -16.97
N ASN A 157 -7.05 -18.86 -17.10
CA ASN A 157 -7.09 -18.17 -18.38
C ASN A 157 -5.94 -18.55 -19.32
N ALA A 158 -4.79 -18.92 -18.76
CA ALA A 158 -3.62 -19.42 -19.48
C ALA A 158 -3.67 -20.93 -19.73
N GLU A 159 -4.73 -21.62 -19.29
CA GLU A 159 -4.91 -23.08 -19.39
C GLU A 159 -3.72 -23.87 -18.84
N SER A 160 -3.09 -23.34 -17.79
CA SER A 160 -1.85 -23.89 -17.22
C SER A 160 -1.88 -23.80 -15.70
N LEU A 161 -2.16 -24.94 -15.05
CA LEU A 161 -2.11 -25.06 -13.59
C LEU A 161 -0.67 -24.95 -13.05
N ASP A 162 0.32 -25.32 -13.86
CA ASP A 162 1.75 -25.22 -13.54
C ASP A 162 2.20 -23.77 -13.26
N LEU A 163 1.45 -22.78 -13.79
CA LEU A 163 1.69 -21.37 -13.57
C LEU A 163 1.30 -20.90 -12.15
N LEU A 164 0.32 -21.56 -11.52
CA LEU A 164 -0.28 -21.10 -10.27
C LEU A 164 0.74 -21.00 -9.13
N PRO A 165 1.59 -22.02 -8.86
CA PRO A 165 2.59 -21.95 -7.79
C PRO A 165 3.55 -20.79 -8.00
N VAL A 166 3.96 -20.51 -9.25
CA VAL A 166 4.91 -19.44 -9.55
C VAL A 166 4.29 -18.07 -9.27
N LEU A 167 3.07 -17.82 -9.75
CA LEU A 167 2.39 -16.54 -9.53
C LEU A 167 2.10 -16.29 -8.05
N VAL A 168 1.59 -17.30 -7.34
CA VAL A 168 1.20 -17.15 -5.93
C VAL A 168 2.43 -17.00 -5.04
N MET A 169 3.41 -17.88 -5.15
CA MET A 169 4.59 -17.84 -4.29
C MET A 169 5.51 -16.66 -4.65
N GLY A 170 5.70 -16.36 -5.94
CA GLY A 170 6.42 -15.17 -6.39
C GLY A 170 5.77 -13.88 -5.89
N GLY A 171 4.44 -13.81 -5.93
CA GLY A 171 3.70 -12.69 -5.37
C GLY A 171 3.77 -12.63 -3.83
N MET A 172 3.76 -13.76 -3.11
CA MET A 172 3.97 -13.78 -1.66
C MET A 172 5.36 -13.26 -1.28
N VAL A 173 6.41 -13.68 -2.00
CA VAL A 173 7.77 -13.15 -1.82
C VAL A 173 7.79 -11.65 -2.12
N GLY A 174 7.08 -11.19 -3.16
CA GLY A 174 6.91 -9.77 -3.46
C GLY A 174 6.27 -9.01 -2.29
N THR A 175 5.15 -9.50 -1.76
CA THR A 175 4.49 -8.90 -0.59
C THR A 175 5.39 -8.84 0.64
N TYR A 176 6.11 -9.92 0.95
CA TYR A 176 7.00 -9.97 2.11
C TYR A 176 8.22 -9.09 1.91
N SER A 177 8.83 -9.08 0.72
CA SER A 177 9.95 -8.18 0.43
C SER A 177 9.57 -6.72 0.63
N ALA A 178 8.34 -6.35 0.26
CA ALA A 178 7.82 -4.99 0.40
C ALA A 178 7.67 -4.53 1.86
N THR A 179 7.58 -5.43 2.85
CA THR A 179 7.50 -5.02 4.27
C THR A 179 8.83 -4.52 4.83
N PHE A 180 9.93 -4.76 4.12
CA PHE A 180 11.28 -4.31 4.50
C PHE A 180 11.80 -3.18 3.61
N VAL A 181 10.92 -2.58 2.79
CA VAL A 181 11.31 -1.50 1.88
C VAL A 181 11.31 -0.19 2.65
N HIS A 182 12.51 0.32 2.91
CA HIS A 182 12.68 1.66 3.47
C HIS A 182 13.20 2.63 2.42
N GLN A 183 14.03 2.17 1.48
CA GLN A 183 14.62 2.97 0.40
C GLN A 183 14.36 2.35 -0.98
N ARG A 184 14.55 3.13 -2.05
CA ARG A 184 14.33 2.70 -3.45
C ARG A 184 15.15 1.47 -3.84
N THR A 185 16.35 1.32 -3.29
CA THR A 185 17.22 0.16 -3.54
C THR A 185 16.73 -1.12 -2.87
N ASP A 186 15.88 -1.04 -1.84
CA ASP A 186 15.26 -2.23 -1.25
C ASP A 186 14.15 -2.75 -2.16
N LEU A 187 13.46 -1.84 -2.87
CA LEU A 187 12.44 -2.20 -3.85
C LEU A 187 13.04 -2.94 -5.06
N THR A 188 14.23 -2.52 -5.53
CA THR A 188 14.96 -3.26 -6.59
C THR A 188 15.39 -4.65 -6.12
N LYS A 189 15.89 -4.79 -4.88
CA LYS A 189 16.20 -6.10 -4.27
C LYS A 189 14.97 -6.99 -4.17
N GLY A 190 13.81 -6.41 -3.84
CA GLY A 190 12.53 -7.12 -3.82
C GLY A 190 12.22 -7.82 -5.16
N GLY A 191 12.44 -7.14 -6.28
CA GLY A 191 12.30 -7.74 -7.62
C GLY A 191 13.27 -8.91 -7.88
N LEU A 192 14.51 -8.78 -7.40
CA LEU A 192 15.50 -9.85 -7.49
C LEU A 192 15.11 -11.07 -6.63
N TYR A 193 14.61 -10.86 -5.42
CA TYR A 193 14.09 -11.94 -4.56
C TYR A 193 12.90 -12.66 -5.20
N VAL A 194 11.98 -11.91 -5.81
CA VAL A 194 10.87 -12.49 -6.58
C VAL A 194 11.41 -13.31 -7.77
N GLY A 195 12.37 -12.77 -8.53
CA GLY A 195 12.95 -13.46 -9.68
C GLY A 195 13.62 -14.78 -9.29
N ILE A 196 14.43 -14.78 -8.23
CA ILE A 196 15.07 -15.98 -7.69
C ILE A 196 14.01 -16.98 -7.21
N SER A 197 13.00 -16.51 -6.48
CA SER A 197 11.88 -17.36 -6.04
C SER A 197 11.19 -18.02 -7.23
N ASN A 198 10.84 -17.25 -8.26
CA ASN A 198 10.22 -17.76 -9.47
C ASN A 198 11.07 -18.84 -10.13
N VAL A 199 12.39 -18.61 -10.26
CA VAL A 199 13.31 -19.61 -10.81
C VAL A 199 13.26 -20.91 -10.00
N LEU A 200 13.35 -20.84 -8.66
CA LEU A 200 13.30 -22.04 -7.81
C LEU A 200 11.99 -22.82 -7.94
N ILE A 201 10.86 -22.10 -7.98
CA ILE A 201 9.53 -22.74 -8.13
C ILE A 201 9.38 -23.34 -9.52
N ILE A 202 9.86 -22.66 -10.57
CA ILE A 202 9.84 -23.16 -11.95
C ILE A 202 10.67 -24.43 -12.08
N ILE A 203 11.82 -24.52 -11.42
CA ILE A 203 12.61 -25.76 -11.32
C ILE A 203 11.76 -26.85 -10.68
N ALA A 204 11.18 -26.60 -9.51
CA ALA A 204 10.38 -27.60 -8.79
C ALA A 204 9.19 -28.10 -9.64
N VAL A 205 8.39 -27.19 -10.20
CA VAL A 205 7.24 -27.52 -11.05
C VAL A 205 7.70 -28.22 -12.33
N GLY A 206 8.77 -27.74 -12.96
CA GLY A 206 9.29 -28.33 -14.20
C GLY A 206 9.85 -29.74 -14.01
N LEU A 207 10.45 -30.06 -12.86
CA LEU A 207 10.85 -31.41 -12.51
C LEU A 207 9.64 -32.32 -12.30
N LEU A 208 8.61 -31.86 -11.58
CA LEU A 208 7.37 -32.61 -11.37
C LEU A 208 6.63 -32.88 -12.70
N ALA A 209 6.62 -31.89 -13.60
CA ALA A 209 5.97 -31.96 -14.90
C ALA A 209 6.87 -32.57 -16.00
N SER A 210 8.08 -33.05 -15.65
CA SER A 210 9.05 -33.66 -16.58
C SER A 210 9.35 -32.80 -17.82
N TYR A 211 9.52 -31.49 -17.62
CA TYR A 211 9.87 -30.57 -18.70
C TYR A 211 11.27 -30.85 -19.25
N SER A 212 11.45 -30.67 -20.57
CA SER A 212 12.77 -30.71 -21.18
C SER A 212 13.67 -29.58 -20.65
N PHE A 213 14.98 -29.82 -20.61
CA PHE A 213 15.95 -28.84 -20.12
C PHE A 213 15.86 -27.48 -20.84
N VAL A 214 15.67 -27.51 -22.16
CA VAL A 214 15.53 -26.28 -22.98
C VAL A 214 14.29 -25.48 -22.59
N LYS A 215 13.14 -26.16 -22.40
CA LYS A 215 11.89 -25.52 -21.97
C LYS A 215 12.04 -24.93 -20.56
N LEU A 216 12.66 -25.68 -19.66
CA LEU A 216 12.92 -25.23 -18.29
C LEU A 216 13.81 -23.99 -18.26
N ALA A 217 14.92 -23.99 -19.00
CA ALA A 217 15.84 -22.86 -19.11
C ALA A 217 15.13 -21.58 -19.61
N SER A 218 14.27 -21.72 -20.63
CA SER A 218 13.46 -20.61 -21.13
C SER A 218 12.51 -20.06 -20.06
N PHE A 219 11.78 -20.93 -19.36
CA PHE A 219 10.84 -20.50 -18.32
C PHE A 219 11.54 -19.83 -17.14
N MET A 220 12.70 -20.33 -16.72
CA MET A 220 13.52 -19.69 -15.69
C MET A 220 13.92 -18.25 -16.09
N ALA A 221 14.32 -18.03 -17.34
CA ALA A 221 14.66 -16.70 -17.83
C ALA A 221 13.46 -15.75 -17.79
N TRP A 222 12.28 -16.21 -18.23
CA TRP A 222 11.05 -15.43 -18.17
C TRP A 222 10.58 -15.16 -16.72
N GLY A 223 10.71 -16.14 -15.82
CA GLY A 223 10.36 -16.00 -14.41
C GLY A 223 11.29 -15.04 -13.65
N MET A 224 12.59 -15.04 -13.96
CA MET A 224 13.54 -14.05 -13.45
C MET A 224 13.19 -12.65 -13.98
N GLY A 225 12.91 -12.56 -15.29
CA GLY A 225 12.51 -11.33 -15.96
C GLY A 225 11.25 -10.72 -15.35
N SER A 226 10.24 -11.53 -15.00
CA SER A 226 8.99 -11.03 -14.42
C SER A 226 9.20 -10.40 -13.03
N GLY A 227 10.09 -10.95 -12.21
CA GLY A 227 10.44 -10.39 -10.90
C GLY A 227 11.14 -9.03 -11.03
N ILE A 228 12.16 -8.95 -11.88
CA ILE A 228 12.89 -7.69 -12.15
C ILE A 228 11.92 -6.65 -12.73
N PHE A 229 11.17 -7.01 -13.76
CA PHE A 229 10.22 -6.12 -14.42
C PHE A 229 9.13 -5.60 -13.47
N SER A 230 8.62 -6.47 -12.58
CA SER A 230 7.66 -6.09 -11.55
C SER A 230 8.19 -4.98 -10.63
N SER A 231 9.46 -5.09 -10.19
CA SER A 231 10.06 -4.06 -9.33
C SER A 231 10.32 -2.75 -10.06
N ILE A 232 10.72 -2.80 -11.33
CA ILE A 232 10.89 -1.61 -12.16
C ILE A 232 9.55 -0.89 -12.30
N LEU A 233 8.48 -1.61 -12.64
CA LEU A 233 7.14 -1.05 -12.73
C LEU A 233 6.69 -0.42 -11.40
N ALA A 234 6.92 -1.12 -10.28
CA ALA A 234 6.56 -0.61 -8.96
C ALA A 234 7.34 0.69 -8.63
N LEU A 235 8.66 0.71 -8.87
CA LEU A 235 9.51 1.89 -8.68
C LEU A 235 9.07 3.09 -9.53
N THR A 236 8.67 2.84 -10.77
CA THR A 236 8.21 3.89 -11.68
C THR A 236 6.86 4.45 -11.25
N VAL A 237 5.91 3.59 -10.89
CA VAL A 237 4.51 4.00 -10.64
C VAL A 237 4.30 4.55 -9.23
N LEU A 238 5.05 4.05 -8.23
CA LEU A 238 4.83 4.36 -6.82
C LEU A 238 4.80 5.88 -6.50
N PRO A 239 5.74 6.73 -6.96
CA PRO A 239 5.73 8.16 -6.62
C PRO A 239 4.48 8.89 -7.11
N TYR A 240 3.92 8.47 -8.25
CA TYR A 240 2.69 9.05 -8.80
C TYR A 240 1.47 8.66 -7.97
N LEU A 241 1.43 7.40 -7.51
CA LEU A 241 0.36 6.94 -6.62
C LEU A 241 0.43 7.63 -5.26
N GLU A 242 1.62 7.76 -4.67
CA GLU A 242 1.84 8.49 -3.42
C GLU A 242 1.33 9.93 -3.51
N THR A 243 1.71 10.63 -4.58
CA THR A 243 1.35 12.04 -4.79
C THR A 243 -0.15 12.21 -5.03
N TYR A 244 -0.75 11.42 -5.91
CA TYR A 244 -2.17 11.56 -6.27
C TYR A 244 -3.10 11.13 -5.14
N PHE A 245 -2.78 10.05 -4.44
CA PHE A 245 -3.60 9.52 -3.35
C PHE A 245 -3.26 10.12 -1.98
N GLY A 246 -2.15 10.86 -1.86
CA GLY A 246 -1.69 11.45 -0.60
C GLY A 246 -1.24 10.40 0.40
N ILE A 247 -0.57 9.35 -0.08
CA ILE A 247 -0.08 8.23 0.74
C ILE A 247 1.39 8.46 1.05
N THR A 248 1.76 8.34 2.33
CA THR A 248 3.14 8.47 2.81
C THR A 248 3.71 7.10 3.10
N THR A 249 4.47 6.53 2.15
CA THR A 249 5.29 5.34 2.41
C THR A 249 6.61 5.72 3.09
N ASP A 250 7.36 4.74 3.58
CA ASP A 250 8.71 4.96 4.13
C ASP A 250 9.65 5.63 3.11
N ILE A 251 9.56 5.27 1.83
CA ILE A 251 10.31 5.95 0.76
C ILE A 251 9.92 7.43 0.72
N LYS A 252 8.62 7.74 0.76
CA LYS A 252 8.15 9.12 0.74
C LYS A 252 8.56 9.90 1.99
N LEU A 253 8.54 9.25 3.15
CA LEU A 253 9.00 9.83 4.41
C LEU A 253 10.50 10.15 4.35
N LEU A 254 11.32 9.27 3.78
CA LEU A 254 12.75 9.56 3.56
C LEU A 254 12.94 10.76 2.62
N GLU A 255 12.17 10.87 1.54
CA GLU A 255 12.21 12.06 0.67
C GLU A 255 11.86 13.35 1.45
N LEU A 256 10.82 13.29 2.29
CA LEU A 256 10.40 14.39 3.16
C LEU A 256 11.39 14.68 4.31
N SER A 257 12.30 13.77 4.61
CA SER A 257 13.35 14.01 5.61
C SER A 257 14.51 14.87 5.09
N ASN A 258 14.52 15.20 3.79
CA ASN A 258 15.53 16.07 3.19
C ASN A 258 15.34 17.53 3.63
N LEU A 259 16.25 18.02 4.47
CA LEU A 259 16.25 19.39 5.01
C LEU A 259 16.39 20.47 3.93
N ASN A 260 16.89 20.12 2.74
CA ASN A 260 17.03 21.06 1.63
C ASN A 260 15.70 21.31 0.89
N LEU A 261 14.61 20.64 1.27
CA LEU A 261 13.30 20.91 0.68
C LEU A 261 12.91 22.38 0.91
N PRO A 262 12.27 23.05 -0.08
CA PRO A 262 12.00 24.49 -0.01
C PRO A 262 11.31 24.93 1.29
N LEU A 263 10.39 24.12 1.81
CA LEU A 263 9.64 24.45 3.01
C LEU A 263 10.52 24.40 4.29
N LEU A 264 11.39 23.40 4.43
CA LEU A 264 12.30 23.29 5.57
C LEU A 264 13.44 24.31 5.47
N ASN A 265 13.91 24.60 4.25
CA ASN A 265 14.85 25.69 4.00
C ASN A 265 14.26 27.04 4.41
N ARG A 266 13.00 27.32 4.04
CA ARG A 266 12.26 28.50 4.50
C ARG A 266 12.15 28.55 6.03
N LEU A 267 11.85 27.42 6.68
CA LEU A 267 11.83 27.36 8.15
C LEU A 267 13.17 27.81 8.75
N SER A 268 14.29 27.34 8.19
CA SER A 268 15.63 27.66 8.67
C SER A 268 16.01 29.15 8.50
N ILE A 269 15.48 29.82 7.48
CA ILE A 269 15.78 31.23 7.16
C ILE A 269 14.79 32.17 7.83
N GLU A 270 13.49 31.91 7.72
CA GLU A 270 12.41 32.80 8.16
C GLU A 270 12.10 32.64 9.66
N ALA A 271 12.31 31.46 10.25
CA ALA A 271 12.04 31.15 11.67
C ALA A 271 13.17 30.30 12.30
N PRO A 272 14.40 30.82 12.42
CA PRO A 272 15.59 30.06 12.80
C PRO A 272 15.52 29.45 14.22
N GLY A 273 14.82 30.11 15.15
CA GLY A 273 14.61 29.59 16.50
C GLY A 273 13.69 28.37 16.50
N THR A 274 12.58 28.42 15.76
CA THR A 274 11.70 27.27 15.54
C THR A 274 12.43 26.15 14.80
N TYR A 275 13.30 26.46 13.84
CA TYR A 275 14.13 25.44 13.18
C TYR A 275 15.05 24.72 14.18
N HIS A 276 15.78 25.45 15.02
CA HIS A 276 16.64 24.84 16.04
C HIS A 276 15.84 24.00 17.05
N HIS A 277 14.68 24.50 17.50
CA HIS A 277 13.75 23.73 18.33
C HIS A 277 13.33 22.42 17.65
N THR A 278 12.93 22.51 16.38
CA THR A 278 12.48 21.38 15.58
C THR A 278 13.56 20.30 15.49
N VAL A 279 14.81 20.66 15.17
CA VAL A 279 15.92 19.70 15.09
C VAL A 279 16.15 18.97 16.42
N MET A 280 16.03 19.67 17.56
CA MET A 280 16.15 19.04 18.88
C MET A 280 14.98 18.10 19.19
N VAL A 281 13.75 18.50 18.86
CA VAL A 281 12.54 17.67 19.05
C VAL A 281 12.58 16.41 18.18
N VAL A 282 13.11 16.53 16.96
CA VAL A 282 13.25 15.41 16.03
C VAL A 282 14.07 14.28 16.65
N SER A 283 15.24 14.57 17.24
CA SER A 283 16.07 13.56 17.90
C SER A 283 15.37 12.88 19.09
N LEU A 284 14.62 13.66 19.88
CA LEU A 284 13.86 13.12 21.02
C LEU A 284 12.68 12.26 20.56
N ALA A 285 11.96 12.69 19.52
CA ALA A 285 10.82 11.97 18.95
C ALA A 285 11.25 10.65 18.30
N GLU A 286 12.35 10.66 17.56
CA GLU A 286 12.92 9.46 16.94
C GLU A 286 13.34 8.43 18.00
N ALA A 287 14.15 8.86 18.99
CA ALA A 287 14.61 7.98 20.07
C ALA A 287 13.44 7.46 20.93
N GLY A 288 12.45 8.31 21.20
CA GLY A 288 11.26 7.92 21.94
C GLY A 288 10.41 6.90 21.20
N ALA A 289 10.23 7.08 19.88
CA ALA A 289 9.50 6.14 19.04
C ALA A 289 10.23 4.79 18.93
N GLU A 290 11.55 4.80 18.75
CA GLU A 290 12.38 3.59 18.69
C GLU A 290 12.31 2.80 20.01
N ALA A 291 12.41 3.48 21.15
CA ALA A 291 12.37 2.84 22.48
C ALA A 291 11.05 2.11 22.79
N VAL A 292 9.94 2.49 22.15
CA VAL A 292 8.62 1.84 22.32
C VAL A 292 8.25 0.93 21.15
N GLY A 293 9.15 0.75 20.17
CA GLY A 293 8.90 -0.05 18.97
C GLY A 293 7.89 0.58 18.00
N ALA A 294 7.70 1.90 18.05
CA ALA A 294 6.91 2.63 17.06
C ALA A 294 7.75 2.99 15.82
N ASN A 295 7.10 3.47 14.75
CA ASN A 295 7.81 3.88 13.53
C ASN A 295 8.59 5.18 13.78
N SER A 296 9.90 5.05 13.99
CA SER A 296 10.82 6.15 14.29
C SER A 296 10.98 7.11 13.12
N LEU A 297 10.98 6.62 11.87
CA LEU A 297 11.03 7.45 10.66
C LEU A 297 9.82 8.38 10.54
N SER A 298 8.62 7.87 10.79
CA SER A 298 7.39 8.66 10.78
C SER A 298 7.41 9.72 11.88
N ALA A 299 7.85 9.37 13.10
CA ALA A 299 8.01 10.32 14.20
C ALA A 299 9.02 11.43 13.86
N ARG A 300 10.18 11.06 13.30
CA ARG A 300 11.24 11.97 12.86
C ARG A 300 10.72 12.98 11.84
N VAL A 301 10.07 12.48 10.78
CA VAL A 301 9.55 13.33 9.70
C VAL A 301 8.37 14.18 10.16
N GLY A 302 7.47 13.62 10.96
CA GLY A 302 6.38 14.38 11.58
C GLY A 302 6.91 15.54 12.43
N ALA A 303 7.97 15.31 13.21
CA ALA A 303 8.62 16.34 14.00
C ALA A 303 9.24 17.44 13.13
N TYR A 304 9.85 17.14 11.97
CA TYR A 304 10.39 18.17 11.07
C TYR A 304 9.35 19.21 10.62
N TYR A 305 8.10 18.80 10.46
CA TYR A 305 7.05 19.66 9.93
C TYR A 305 6.04 20.15 10.99
N HIS A 306 6.15 19.71 12.25
CA HIS A 306 5.10 19.93 13.26
C HIS A 306 4.81 21.42 13.52
N ASP A 307 5.84 22.27 13.42
CA ASP A 307 5.78 23.70 13.72
C ASP A 307 5.99 24.59 12.48
N VAL A 308 5.90 24.01 11.28
CA VAL A 308 6.19 24.73 10.02
C VAL A 308 5.24 25.91 9.77
N GLY A 309 4.06 25.90 10.38
CA GLY A 309 3.10 27.01 10.33
C GLY A 309 3.65 28.32 10.93
N LYS A 310 4.62 28.24 11.85
CA LYS A 310 5.24 29.42 12.50
C LYS A 310 5.96 30.34 11.50
N ILE A 311 6.31 29.85 10.31
CA ILE A 311 6.87 30.63 9.21
C ILE A 311 5.99 31.85 8.86
N LEU A 312 4.66 31.75 9.00
CA LEU A 312 3.75 32.84 8.63
C LEU A 312 3.92 34.09 9.52
N ARG A 313 4.24 33.89 10.80
CA ARG A 313 4.32 34.94 11.82
C ARG A 313 5.42 34.66 12.85
N PRO A 314 6.70 34.55 12.44
CA PRO A 314 7.77 34.01 13.29
C PRO A 314 7.96 34.81 14.60
N HIS A 315 7.90 36.13 14.53
CA HIS A 315 8.13 37.04 15.66
C HIS A 315 7.11 36.92 16.80
N PHE A 316 5.98 36.24 16.61
CA PHE A 316 5.00 35.98 17.67
C PHE A 316 5.36 34.77 18.54
N PHE A 317 6.35 33.98 18.13
CA PHE A 317 6.83 32.81 18.84
C PHE A 317 8.14 33.14 19.56
N PHE A 318 8.21 32.81 20.85
CA PHE A 318 9.28 33.27 21.74
C PHE A 318 10.65 32.80 21.28
N GLU A 319 10.76 31.61 20.70
CA GLU A 319 12.02 31.04 20.24
C GLU A 319 12.62 31.82 19.05
N ASN A 320 11.79 32.55 18.29
CA ASN A 320 12.25 33.41 17.19
C ASN A 320 12.32 34.90 17.59
N ALA A 321 11.78 35.27 18.74
CA ALA A 321 11.94 36.59 19.29
C ALA A 321 13.32 36.64 19.96
N GLY A 322 14.31 37.25 19.30
CA GLY A 322 15.65 37.44 19.88
C GLY A 322 15.60 38.14 21.25
N ASP A 323 16.72 38.15 21.97
CA ASP A 323 16.90 38.60 23.37
C ASP A 323 16.44 40.06 23.72
N GLY A 324 15.76 40.77 22.82
CA GLY A 324 15.33 42.15 22.97
C GLY A 324 13.82 42.38 23.00
N LYS A 325 13.25 42.42 24.21
CA LYS A 325 12.16 43.35 24.67
C LYS A 325 10.81 43.44 23.93
N ASN A 326 10.57 42.72 22.83
CA ASN A 326 9.28 42.72 22.14
C ASN A 326 8.61 41.34 22.20
N ASN A 327 8.13 40.97 23.38
CA ASN A 327 7.18 39.88 23.52
C ASN A 327 5.83 40.33 22.90
N TYR A 328 5.67 40.13 21.59
CA TYR A 328 4.44 40.47 20.88
C TYR A 328 3.24 39.70 21.44
N HIS A 329 3.45 38.48 21.91
CA HIS A 329 2.42 37.66 22.55
C HIS A 329 1.89 38.31 23.85
N SER A 330 2.73 38.98 24.65
CA SER A 330 2.27 39.67 25.86
C SER A 330 1.57 41.00 25.59
N LYS A 331 1.64 41.50 24.34
CA LYS A 331 1.10 42.81 23.93
C LYS A 331 -0.20 42.71 23.11
N ILE A 332 -0.67 41.50 22.82
CA ILE A 332 -1.91 41.24 22.07
C ILE A 332 -2.99 40.63 22.95
N ALA A 333 -4.26 40.88 22.60
CA ALA A 333 -5.39 40.28 23.29
C ALA A 333 -5.39 38.74 23.10
N PRO A 334 -5.83 37.96 24.10
CA PRO A 334 -5.86 36.49 24.01
C PRO A 334 -6.58 35.96 22.76
N ASN A 335 -7.70 36.59 22.37
CA ASN A 335 -8.46 36.22 21.17
C ASN A 335 -7.66 36.42 19.87
N LEU A 336 -6.81 37.45 19.80
CA LEU A 336 -5.96 37.68 18.64
C LEU A 336 -4.80 36.68 18.64
N SER A 337 -4.23 36.39 19.81
CA SER A 337 -3.17 35.40 19.97
C SER A 337 -3.60 34.00 19.51
N SER A 338 -4.85 33.60 19.82
CA SER A 338 -5.37 32.30 19.38
C SER A 338 -5.59 32.18 17.87
N MET A 339 -5.61 33.30 17.12
CA MET A 339 -5.72 33.28 15.66
C MET A 339 -4.36 33.22 14.94
N ILE A 340 -3.25 33.33 15.68
CA ILE A 340 -1.89 33.28 15.12
C ILE A 340 -1.37 31.84 14.99
N VAL A 341 -1.95 30.91 15.77
CA VAL A 341 -1.68 29.46 15.76
C VAL A 341 -2.73 28.76 14.90
#